data_AF-A0A1B8ZTN6-F1
#
_entry.id   AF-A0A1B8ZTN6-F1
#
_cell.length_a   1.000
_cell.length_b   1.000
_cell.length_c   1.000
_cell.angle_alpha   90.00
_cell.angle_beta   90.00
_cell.angle_gamma   90.00
#
_symmetry.space_group_name_H-M   'P 1'
#
loop_
_entity.id
_entity.type
_entity.pdbx_description
1 polymer ?
#
loop_
_entity_poly.entity_id
_entity_poly.type
_entity_poly.pdbx_seq_one_letter_code
_entity_poly.pdbx_strand_id
1 'polypeptide(L)'
;MRCFLLILSFVFSIKTYAQKTDSIKAPVINPDLVFEEKPRLAPYTYLINDHSLVYQKDRRTRKVIKADTKSFTFSRNSSEAGMAKNKDGVFVNGDFVKTDTLGYQYLGFTNDGTFWRTQKAIYKNLTELKNFKASEFIPLKDSKGNFADKGYYQYNNKVYYYDQLTNIDIHTVILQEWERCYDKNGIYERGEKLLFEGEPLQYLSPHFHRVKNKLVMNDSYHTVIPDGDADSFVQLGEHYSKDKNHVYFDKRILNGADIPSFGSVSGYFAKDKDHVYHEDDVLKDADAASFVHLEGPYFKDKNHIYCSDSILPVDIADADKLKIWSADGHHITSPLITDGKNIFLYNTLLEGTQLDIPSFGVVSKQPLYYDKNGIYEIHYTQRSERYFLKKIPFHYTVSPDNSNVFISDKINEYLFYNDQAYNRTTGFFENLTQEQIDLTRRREKDLVRINGAVRLKTIYSMLLGQTGNKIYWGNEETSADPETFEKMTGTYAYYKDKNNVYLYSYGDGLITLKGVDPGSVRLFNGFLADKDYIYTHNFRIIKSENVELLAVYEGSWPMCGVGNPVSSTAYLLKNSEGYWLALISNKSVDVNQIKATDPALKKFLGIK
;
A
#
# COMPACT_ATOMS: atom_id res chain seq x y z
N MET A 1 -5.67 48.15 54.33
CA MET A 1 -6.15 46.81 53.95
C MET A 1 -4.95 46.00 53.47
N ARG A 2 -4.66 44.86 54.09
CA ARG A 2 -3.51 43.99 53.80
C ARG A 2 -3.72 43.27 52.46
N CYS A 3 -2.75 43.31 51.55
CA CYS A 3 -2.65 42.36 50.44
C CYS A 3 -1.38 41.52 50.63
N PHE A 4 -1.57 40.23 50.87
CA PHE A 4 -0.52 39.22 50.95
C PHE A 4 0.10 39.00 49.56
N LEU A 5 1.43 39.08 49.46
CA LEU A 5 2.18 38.51 48.34
C LEU A 5 2.23 36.99 48.53
N LEU A 6 1.52 36.26 47.66
CA LEU A 6 1.68 34.82 47.47
C LEU A 6 2.72 34.62 46.36
N ILE A 7 3.95 34.28 46.74
CA ILE A 7 4.98 33.82 45.80
C ILE A 7 4.64 32.36 45.49
N LEU A 8 3.95 32.12 44.36
CA LEU A 8 3.78 30.79 43.80
C LEU A 8 5.06 30.42 43.03
N SER A 9 5.98 29.73 43.70
CA SER A 9 7.09 29.06 43.03
C SER A 9 6.55 27.88 42.22
N PHE A 10 6.32 28.08 40.92
CA PHE A 10 6.13 27.00 39.96
C PHE A 10 7.44 26.23 39.82
N VAL A 11 7.58 25.15 40.59
CA VAL A 11 8.57 24.11 40.31
C VAL A 11 8.08 23.42 39.03
N PHE A 12 8.64 23.80 37.88
CA PHE A 12 8.59 22.93 36.70
C PHE A 12 9.33 21.65 37.07
N SER A 13 8.61 20.61 37.49
CA SER A 13 9.17 19.26 37.52
C SER A 13 9.57 18.91 36.10
N ILE A 14 10.87 19.00 35.81
CA ILE A 14 11.49 18.30 34.70
C ILE A 14 11.24 16.82 35.01
N LYS A 15 10.19 16.24 34.41
CA LYS A 15 10.04 14.78 34.38
C LYS A 15 11.19 14.28 33.52
N THR A 16 12.31 13.93 34.14
CA THR A 16 13.33 13.13 33.47
C THR A 16 12.68 11.82 33.07
N TYR A 17 12.53 11.57 31.77
CA TYR A 17 12.02 10.31 31.28
C TYR A 17 13.07 9.23 31.57
N ALA A 18 12.85 8.44 32.62
CA ALA A 18 13.67 7.26 32.85
C ALA A 18 13.22 6.18 31.88
N GLN A 19 14.16 5.63 31.10
CA GLN A 19 13.86 4.52 30.21
C GLN A 19 13.20 3.37 31.00
N LYS A 20 12.02 2.96 30.54
CA LYS A 20 11.26 1.91 31.21
C LYS A 20 12.05 0.61 31.21
N THR A 21 12.01 -0.05 32.36
CA THR A 21 12.65 -1.34 32.57
C THR A 21 11.61 -2.31 33.09
N ASP A 22 11.42 -3.41 32.37
CA ASP A 22 10.51 -4.47 32.76
C ASP A 22 11.32 -5.72 33.10
N SER A 23 11.15 -6.21 34.32
CA SER A 23 11.66 -7.53 34.71
C SER A 23 10.80 -8.62 34.10
N ILE A 24 11.45 -9.67 33.61
CA ILE A 24 10.73 -10.84 33.09
C ILE A 24 9.91 -11.48 34.22
N LYS A 25 8.60 -11.60 33.99
CA LYS A 25 7.65 -12.27 34.87
C LYS A 25 7.65 -13.78 34.63
N ALA A 26 7.54 -14.55 35.70
CA ALA A 26 7.33 -16.00 35.60
C ALA A 26 5.94 -16.31 35.01
N PRO A 27 5.79 -17.44 34.28
CA PRO A 27 4.48 -17.89 33.86
C PRO A 27 3.63 -18.33 35.07
N VAL A 28 2.32 -18.27 34.92
CA VAL A 28 1.36 -18.82 35.88
C VAL A 28 1.23 -20.33 35.62
N ILE A 29 1.44 -21.16 36.63
CA ILE A 29 1.17 -22.59 36.53
C ILE A 29 -0.33 -22.80 36.63
N ASN A 30 -0.96 -23.32 35.58
CA ASN A 30 -2.40 -23.51 35.49
C ASN A 30 -2.73 -24.99 35.24
N PRO A 31 -3.01 -25.78 36.29
CA PRO A 31 -3.35 -27.19 36.15
C PRO A 31 -4.62 -27.48 35.32
N ASP A 32 -5.52 -26.50 35.21
CA ASP A 32 -6.78 -26.62 34.46
C ASP A 32 -6.59 -26.45 32.94
N LEU A 33 -5.40 -26.03 32.51
CA LEU A 33 -5.04 -25.95 31.10
C LEU A 33 -4.75 -27.35 30.54
N VAL A 34 -5.80 -28.03 30.07
CA VAL A 34 -5.75 -29.42 29.59
C VAL A 34 -5.63 -29.48 28.06
N PHE A 35 -4.92 -30.49 27.58
CA PHE A 35 -4.78 -30.77 26.15
C PHE A 35 -6.07 -31.36 25.55
N GLU A 36 -6.58 -30.76 24.47
CA GLU A 36 -7.71 -31.29 23.72
C GLU A 36 -7.23 -32.21 22.59
N GLU A 37 -7.89 -33.38 22.40
CA GLU A 37 -7.51 -34.35 21.36
C GLU A 37 -7.62 -33.80 19.92
N LYS A 38 -8.57 -32.89 19.69
CA LYS A 38 -8.86 -32.31 18.36
C LYS A 38 -8.88 -30.77 18.44
N PRO A 39 -7.73 -30.15 18.74
CA PRO A 39 -7.67 -28.71 18.93
C PRO A 39 -7.88 -28.01 17.59
N ARG A 40 -8.50 -26.83 17.62
CA ARG A 40 -8.62 -25.99 16.42
C ARG A 40 -7.24 -25.44 16.07
N LEU A 41 -6.63 -25.91 15.00
CA LEU A 41 -5.30 -25.44 14.58
C LEU A 41 -5.38 -24.07 13.90
N ALA A 42 -4.35 -23.25 14.10
CA ALA A 42 -4.19 -22.01 13.35
C ALA A 42 -3.98 -22.31 11.85
N PRO A 43 -4.65 -21.59 10.93
CA PRO A 43 -4.57 -21.85 9.51
C PRO A 43 -3.26 -21.33 8.89
N TYR A 44 -2.83 -21.96 7.80
CA TYR A 44 -1.69 -21.60 6.93
C TYR A 44 -0.41 -21.14 7.65
N THR A 45 0.19 -22.02 8.46
CA THR A 45 1.45 -21.72 9.14
C THR A 45 2.49 -22.82 8.96
N TYR A 46 3.74 -22.40 8.78
CA TYR A 46 4.92 -23.24 8.93
C TYR A 46 5.58 -22.90 10.26
N LEU A 47 5.64 -23.88 11.15
CA LEU A 47 6.37 -23.80 12.42
C LEU A 47 7.77 -24.37 12.17
N ILE A 48 8.79 -23.61 12.49
CA ILE A 48 10.18 -23.91 12.16
C ILE A 48 10.91 -24.32 13.44
N ASN A 49 11.33 -25.58 13.52
CA ASN A 49 12.17 -26.12 14.59
C ASN A 49 13.58 -26.41 14.05
N ASP A 50 14.52 -26.78 14.91
CA ASP A 50 15.93 -26.95 14.51
C ASP A 50 16.15 -28.06 13.48
N HIS A 51 15.32 -29.11 13.51
CA HIS A 51 15.45 -30.28 12.63
C HIS A 51 14.12 -30.72 11.99
N SER A 52 13.05 -29.95 12.19
CA SER A 52 11.73 -30.28 11.66
C SER A 52 10.92 -29.03 11.35
N LEU A 53 9.98 -29.17 10.42
CA LEU A 53 8.93 -28.20 10.15
C LEU A 53 7.59 -28.82 10.52
N VAL A 54 6.66 -28.00 11.00
CA VAL A 54 5.25 -28.37 11.12
C VAL A 54 4.44 -27.49 10.18
N TYR A 55 3.80 -28.08 9.18
CA TYR A 55 2.83 -27.38 8.36
C TYR A 55 1.43 -27.56 8.95
N GLN A 56 0.68 -26.47 9.09
CA GLN A 56 -0.73 -26.47 9.48
C GLN A 56 -1.53 -25.63 8.48
N LYS A 57 -2.62 -26.18 7.93
CA LYS A 57 -3.45 -25.47 6.92
C LYS A 57 -4.80 -25.02 7.45
N ASP A 58 -5.46 -25.88 8.21
CA ASP A 58 -6.81 -25.74 8.73
C ASP A 58 -6.95 -26.55 10.02
N ARG A 59 -8.17 -26.62 10.57
CA ARG A 59 -8.47 -27.33 11.83
C ARG A 59 -8.10 -28.82 11.87
N ARG A 60 -7.71 -29.44 10.75
CA ARG A 60 -7.45 -30.89 10.65
C ARG A 60 -6.14 -31.23 9.96
N THR A 61 -5.59 -30.33 9.15
CA THR A 61 -4.38 -30.60 8.37
C THR A 61 -3.13 -30.20 9.14
N ARG A 62 -2.35 -31.20 9.59
CA ARG A 62 -1.02 -31.05 10.18
C ARG A 62 -0.02 -32.03 9.56
N LYS A 63 1.16 -31.57 9.16
CA LYS A 63 2.25 -32.41 8.66
C LYS A 63 3.55 -32.09 9.39
N VAL A 64 4.24 -33.10 9.90
CA VAL A 64 5.60 -32.97 10.42
C VAL A 64 6.57 -33.38 9.33
N ILE A 65 7.50 -32.50 9.00
CA ILE A 65 8.36 -32.64 7.84
C ILE A 65 9.81 -32.54 8.32
N LYS A 66 10.64 -33.52 7.96
CA LYS A 66 12.09 -33.43 8.15
C LYS A 66 12.67 -32.67 6.97
N ALA A 67 13.28 -31.51 7.23
CA ALA A 67 13.85 -30.65 6.21
C ALA A 67 15.00 -29.84 6.80
N ASP A 68 15.89 -29.34 5.93
CA ASP A 68 16.80 -28.27 6.32
C ASP A 68 15.99 -27.00 6.62
N THR A 69 15.99 -26.59 7.89
CA THR A 69 15.24 -25.43 8.38
C THR A 69 16.07 -24.16 8.35
N LYS A 70 17.40 -24.26 8.27
CA LYS A 70 18.30 -23.10 8.23
C LYS A 70 18.18 -22.29 6.94
N SER A 71 17.99 -22.97 5.80
CA SER A 71 17.72 -22.31 4.51
C SER A 71 16.24 -22.13 4.22
N PHE A 72 15.35 -22.47 5.17
CA PHE A 72 13.90 -22.42 4.96
C PHE A 72 13.40 -20.98 4.93
N THR A 73 12.60 -20.67 3.91
CA THR A 73 11.98 -19.36 3.70
C THR A 73 10.55 -19.55 3.22
N PHE A 74 9.67 -18.67 3.66
CA PHE A 74 8.28 -18.66 3.22
C PHE A 74 7.75 -17.23 3.22
N SER A 75 6.78 -16.96 2.34
CA SER A 75 6.13 -15.67 2.26
C SER A 75 5.01 -15.57 3.29
N ARG A 76 4.88 -14.41 3.94
CA ARG A 76 3.71 -14.08 4.77
C ARG A 76 2.58 -13.45 3.95
N ASN A 77 2.77 -13.27 2.64
CA ASN A 77 1.71 -12.80 1.75
C ASN A 77 0.62 -13.87 1.64
N SER A 78 -0.63 -13.49 1.92
CA SER A 78 -1.77 -14.40 1.85
C SER A 78 -1.99 -14.98 0.45
N SER A 79 -1.51 -14.32 -0.61
CA SER A 79 -1.62 -14.87 -1.97
C SER A 79 -0.72 -16.09 -2.20
N GLU A 80 0.38 -16.22 -1.45
CA GLU A 80 1.32 -17.36 -1.55
C GLU A 80 1.15 -18.36 -0.39
N ALA A 81 -0.02 -18.34 0.27
CA ALA A 81 -0.27 -19.16 1.45
C ALA A 81 -0.01 -20.65 1.17
N GLY A 82 0.72 -21.29 2.10
CA GLY A 82 1.11 -22.69 1.97
C GLY A 82 2.32 -22.96 1.07
N MET A 83 2.91 -21.93 0.46
CA MET A 83 4.18 -22.05 -0.27
C MET A 83 5.37 -21.77 0.65
N ALA A 84 6.42 -22.57 0.52
CA ALA A 84 7.72 -22.32 1.15
C ALA A 84 8.84 -22.94 0.33
N LYS A 85 10.09 -22.67 0.68
CA LYS A 85 11.25 -23.27 0.01
C LYS A 85 12.44 -23.38 0.95
N ASN A 86 13.36 -24.27 0.61
CA ASN A 86 14.70 -24.33 1.21
C ASN A 86 15.74 -24.55 0.10
N LYS A 87 17.00 -24.81 0.45
CA LYS A 87 18.07 -25.06 -0.53
C LYS A 87 17.85 -26.31 -1.39
N ASP A 88 17.00 -27.25 -0.94
CA ASP A 88 16.82 -28.57 -1.56
C ASP A 88 15.54 -28.66 -2.43
N GLY A 89 14.63 -27.69 -2.31
CA GLY A 89 13.37 -27.68 -3.06
C GLY A 89 12.29 -26.74 -2.53
N VAL A 90 11.08 -26.96 -3.02
CA VAL A 90 9.90 -26.14 -2.74
C VAL A 90 8.85 -26.98 -2.02
N PHE A 91 8.20 -26.38 -1.02
CA PHE A 91 7.09 -26.97 -0.31
C PHE A 91 5.79 -26.33 -0.80
N VAL A 92 4.81 -27.17 -1.11
CA VAL A 92 3.46 -26.78 -1.54
C VAL A 92 2.47 -27.44 -0.59
N ASN A 93 1.82 -26.65 0.26
CA ASN A 93 0.90 -27.13 1.29
C ASN A 93 1.51 -28.27 2.16
N GLY A 94 2.79 -28.11 2.52
CA GLY A 94 3.55 -29.08 3.32
C GLY A 94 4.07 -30.30 2.57
N ASP A 95 3.74 -30.49 1.29
CA ASP A 95 4.34 -31.53 0.45
C ASP A 95 5.58 -30.99 -0.26
N PHE A 96 6.60 -31.83 -0.45
CA PHE A 96 7.91 -31.39 -0.93
C PHE A 96 8.17 -31.80 -2.38
N VAL A 97 8.59 -30.82 -3.18
CA VAL A 97 9.08 -31.00 -4.55
C VAL A 97 10.59 -30.77 -4.56
N LYS A 98 11.34 -31.84 -4.82
CA LYS A 98 12.80 -31.77 -4.97
C LYS A 98 13.15 -31.11 -6.30
N THR A 99 13.67 -29.89 -6.24
CA THR A 99 14.06 -29.09 -7.42
C THR A 99 15.03 -27.99 -7.01
N ASP A 100 15.71 -27.34 -7.96
CA ASP A 100 16.47 -26.13 -7.63
C ASP A 100 15.53 -24.97 -7.28
N THR A 101 15.97 -24.08 -6.39
CA THR A 101 15.15 -22.93 -5.95
C THR A 101 15.62 -21.60 -6.52
N LEU A 102 16.55 -21.66 -7.48
CA LEU A 102 17.00 -20.52 -8.27
C LEU A 102 15.86 -20.05 -9.18
N GLY A 103 15.65 -18.74 -9.25
CA GLY A 103 14.53 -18.18 -10.02
C GLY A 103 13.15 -18.61 -9.53
N TYR A 104 13.02 -19.09 -8.29
CA TYR A 104 11.71 -19.41 -7.70
C TYR A 104 10.77 -18.20 -7.82
N GLN A 105 9.60 -18.42 -8.41
CA GLN A 105 8.54 -17.44 -8.51
C GLN A 105 7.17 -18.10 -8.36
N TYR A 106 6.34 -17.55 -7.48
CA TYR A 106 4.92 -17.85 -7.45
C TYR A 106 4.22 -17.14 -8.61
N LEU A 107 3.48 -17.88 -9.43
CA LEU A 107 2.84 -17.37 -10.64
C LEU A 107 1.34 -17.12 -10.45
N GLY A 108 0.69 -17.84 -9.54
CA GLY A 108 -0.71 -17.64 -9.19
C GLY A 108 -1.40 -18.92 -8.71
N PHE A 109 -2.73 -18.88 -8.68
CA PHE A 109 -3.57 -20.00 -8.28
C PHE A 109 -4.71 -20.14 -9.28
N THR A 110 -4.89 -21.35 -9.80
CA THR A 110 -6.01 -21.76 -10.64
C THR A 110 -7.02 -22.55 -9.79
N ASN A 111 -8.23 -22.79 -10.30
CA ASN A 111 -9.24 -23.61 -9.62
C ASN A 111 -8.73 -25.01 -9.23
N ASP A 112 -7.73 -25.52 -9.95
CA ASP A 112 -7.17 -26.86 -9.79
C ASP A 112 -5.73 -26.86 -9.23
N GLY A 113 -5.16 -25.71 -8.84
CA GLY A 113 -3.88 -25.73 -8.13
C GLY A 113 -3.05 -24.46 -8.10
N THR A 114 -1.96 -24.53 -7.35
CA THR A 114 -0.94 -23.48 -7.31
C THR A 114 -0.02 -23.57 -8.51
N PHE A 115 0.21 -22.46 -9.19
CA PHE A 115 1.11 -22.34 -10.33
C PHE A 115 2.38 -21.59 -9.92
N TRP A 116 3.54 -22.17 -10.22
CA TRP A 116 4.84 -21.61 -9.81
C TRP A 116 5.96 -22.14 -10.71
N ARG A 117 7.13 -21.50 -10.66
CA ARG A 117 8.29 -21.90 -11.46
C ARG A 117 9.60 -21.78 -10.71
N THR A 118 10.61 -22.40 -11.27
CA THR A 118 12.04 -22.16 -11.01
C THR A 118 12.66 -21.61 -12.28
N GLN A 119 13.98 -21.39 -12.30
CA GLN A 119 14.69 -21.00 -13.50
C GLN A 119 14.58 -22.05 -14.63
N LYS A 120 14.40 -23.33 -14.29
CA LYS A 120 14.44 -24.45 -15.25
C LYS A 120 13.08 -25.01 -15.61
N ALA A 121 12.13 -24.99 -14.69
CA ALA A 121 10.88 -25.73 -14.83
C ALA A 121 9.67 -24.96 -14.30
N ILE A 122 8.50 -25.31 -14.81
CA ILE A 122 7.19 -24.79 -14.38
C ILE A 122 6.42 -25.93 -13.73
N TYR A 123 5.70 -25.61 -12.67
CA TYR A 123 5.00 -26.57 -11.84
C TYR A 123 3.56 -26.16 -11.62
N LYS A 124 2.70 -27.17 -11.57
CA LYS A 124 1.32 -27.06 -11.08
C LYS A 124 1.16 -28.00 -9.90
N ASN A 125 0.85 -27.43 -8.74
CA ASN A 125 0.92 -28.13 -7.45
C ASN A 125 2.30 -28.77 -7.25
N LEU A 126 2.35 -30.11 -7.31
CA LEU A 126 3.57 -30.92 -7.13
C LEU A 126 4.18 -31.40 -8.45
N THR A 127 3.50 -31.17 -9.58
CA THR A 127 3.82 -31.79 -10.87
C THR A 127 4.55 -30.81 -11.77
N GLU A 128 5.66 -31.26 -12.35
CA GLU A 128 6.39 -30.51 -13.40
C GLU A 128 5.66 -30.58 -14.74
N LEU A 129 5.47 -29.44 -15.39
CA LEU A 129 4.88 -29.32 -16.72
C LEU A 129 5.96 -29.38 -17.80
N LYS A 130 6.30 -30.60 -18.21
CA LYS A 130 7.42 -30.90 -19.13
C LYS A 130 7.27 -30.35 -20.55
N ASN A 131 6.07 -29.91 -20.92
CA ASN A 131 5.76 -29.31 -22.21
C ASN A 131 6.21 -27.84 -22.32
N PHE A 132 6.63 -27.22 -21.21
CA PHE A 132 7.08 -25.84 -21.18
C PHE A 132 8.56 -25.72 -20.84
N LYS A 133 9.25 -24.85 -21.58
CA LYS A 133 10.58 -24.37 -21.20
C LYS A 133 10.42 -23.09 -20.38
N ALA A 134 10.81 -23.12 -19.11
CA ALA A 134 10.53 -22.05 -18.15
C ALA A 134 11.08 -20.67 -18.57
N SER A 135 12.20 -20.62 -19.28
CA SER A 135 12.82 -19.38 -19.75
C SER A 135 12.11 -18.74 -20.94
N GLU A 136 11.29 -19.49 -21.67
CA GLU A 136 10.51 -19.01 -22.82
C GLU A 136 9.05 -18.75 -22.48
N PHE A 137 8.59 -19.25 -21.33
CA PHE A 137 7.26 -19.00 -20.80
C PHE A 137 7.27 -17.71 -19.97
N ILE A 138 6.84 -16.62 -20.58
CA ILE A 138 6.93 -15.28 -20.01
C ILE A 138 5.53 -14.64 -19.93
N PRO A 139 5.34 -13.60 -19.10
CA PRO A 139 4.09 -12.85 -19.08
C PRO A 139 3.72 -12.38 -20.49
N LEU A 140 2.42 -12.46 -20.80
CA LEU A 140 1.92 -12.00 -22.10
C LEU A 140 2.20 -10.49 -22.24
N LYS A 141 2.82 -10.11 -23.35
CA LYS A 141 2.97 -8.72 -23.75
C LYS A 141 1.92 -8.42 -24.80
N ASP A 142 1.10 -7.41 -24.55
CA ASP A 142 0.05 -6.99 -25.47
C ASP A 142 0.59 -6.13 -26.62
N SER A 143 -0.29 -5.81 -27.58
CA SER A 143 0.08 -5.01 -28.76
C SER A 143 0.41 -3.54 -28.47
N LYS A 144 0.08 -3.03 -27.27
CA LYS A 144 0.50 -1.71 -26.77
C LYS A 144 1.81 -1.75 -25.99
N GLY A 145 2.33 -2.94 -25.74
CA GLY A 145 3.58 -3.18 -25.03
C GLY A 145 3.43 -3.33 -23.52
N ASN A 146 2.20 -3.42 -23.01
CA ASN A 146 1.92 -3.70 -21.61
C ASN A 146 2.12 -5.20 -21.33
N PHE A 147 2.55 -5.53 -20.11
CA PHE A 147 2.69 -6.91 -19.67
C PHE A 147 1.52 -7.30 -18.75
N ALA A 148 1.06 -8.54 -18.88
CA ALA A 148 0.09 -9.12 -17.96
C ALA A 148 0.70 -9.21 -16.55
N ASP A 149 -0.02 -8.74 -15.54
CA ASP A 149 0.40 -8.89 -14.15
C ASP A 149 0.31 -10.37 -13.71
N LYS A 150 -0.81 -11.04 -14.05
CA LYS A 150 -1.08 -12.44 -13.70
C LYS A 150 -1.96 -13.12 -14.75
N GLY A 151 -2.02 -14.46 -14.67
CA GLY A 151 -2.94 -15.29 -15.46
C GLY A 151 -2.50 -15.52 -16.90
N TYR A 152 -2.13 -14.49 -17.65
CA TYR A 152 -1.80 -14.64 -19.07
C TYR A 152 -0.30 -14.71 -19.36
N TYR A 153 0.08 -15.72 -20.13
CA TYR A 153 1.46 -16.00 -20.52
C TYR A 153 1.55 -16.25 -22.02
N GLN A 154 2.74 -16.04 -22.57
CA GLN A 154 3.06 -16.40 -23.94
C GLN A 154 4.16 -17.46 -23.97
N TYR A 155 4.02 -18.39 -24.93
CA TYR A 155 5.00 -19.43 -25.20
C TYR A 155 4.81 -19.95 -26.63
N ASN A 156 5.90 -20.11 -27.38
CA ASN A 156 5.88 -20.57 -28.77
C ASN A 156 4.85 -19.83 -29.67
N ASN A 157 4.82 -18.50 -29.56
CA ASN A 157 3.89 -17.61 -30.29
C ASN A 157 2.41 -17.92 -30.07
N LYS A 158 2.06 -18.48 -28.91
CA LYS A 158 0.69 -18.78 -28.47
C LYS A 158 0.43 -18.16 -27.10
N VAL A 159 -0.84 -17.89 -26.83
CA VAL A 159 -1.30 -17.34 -25.56
C VAL A 159 -1.85 -18.44 -24.67
N TYR A 160 -1.43 -18.45 -23.42
CA TYR A 160 -1.88 -19.37 -22.38
C TYR A 160 -2.51 -18.58 -21.23
N TYR A 161 -3.60 -19.10 -20.69
CA TYR A 161 -4.10 -18.70 -19.37
C TYR A 161 -3.62 -19.74 -18.35
N TYR A 162 -2.63 -19.37 -17.55
CA TYR A 162 -1.77 -20.29 -16.80
C TYR A 162 -1.25 -21.40 -17.71
N ASP A 163 -1.61 -22.65 -17.47
CA ASP A 163 -1.21 -23.79 -18.29
C ASP A 163 -2.16 -24.11 -19.46
N GLN A 164 -3.28 -23.41 -19.57
CA GLN A 164 -4.33 -23.68 -20.55
C GLN A 164 -4.06 -22.91 -21.85
N LEU A 165 -3.97 -23.64 -22.97
CA LEU A 165 -3.83 -23.01 -24.29
C LEU A 165 -5.13 -22.31 -24.67
N THR A 166 -5.03 -21.07 -25.12
CA THR A 166 -6.18 -20.24 -25.54
C THR A 166 -6.20 -20.08 -27.07
N ASN A 167 -7.32 -19.58 -27.59
CA ASN A 167 -7.48 -19.18 -29.00
C ASN A 167 -7.22 -17.68 -29.23
N ILE A 168 -6.56 -17.00 -28.29
CA ILE A 168 -6.27 -15.56 -28.36
C ILE A 168 -5.15 -15.31 -29.38
N ASP A 169 -5.37 -14.34 -30.26
CA ASP A 169 -4.40 -13.85 -31.23
C ASP A 169 -3.36 -12.97 -30.53
N ILE A 170 -2.14 -13.49 -30.47
CA ILE A 170 -1.02 -12.85 -29.77
C ILE A 170 -0.62 -11.48 -30.35
N HIS A 171 -0.94 -11.20 -31.62
CA HIS A 171 -0.49 -9.98 -32.31
C HIS A 171 -1.45 -8.81 -32.11
N THR A 172 -2.73 -9.09 -31.84
CA THR A 172 -3.78 -8.07 -31.68
C THR A 172 -4.35 -8.00 -30.28
N VAL A 173 -3.88 -8.86 -29.36
CA VAL A 173 -4.34 -8.85 -27.97
C VAL A 173 -4.04 -7.51 -27.29
N ILE A 174 -5.00 -7.05 -26.50
CA ILE A 174 -4.93 -5.93 -25.56
C ILE A 174 -5.37 -6.44 -24.20
N LEU A 175 -4.56 -6.18 -23.18
CA LEU A 175 -4.86 -6.57 -21.81
C LEU A 175 -5.84 -5.59 -21.15
N GLN A 176 -6.71 -6.11 -20.29
CA GLN A 176 -7.62 -5.37 -19.43
C GLN A 176 -7.48 -5.81 -17.97
N GLU A 177 -8.20 -5.16 -17.07
CA GLU A 177 -8.26 -5.55 -15.67
C GLU A 177 -9.01 -6.87 -15.45
N TRP A 178 -8.93 -7.42 -14.24
CA TRP A 178 -9.73 -8.58 -13.79
C TRP A 178 -9.58 -9.85 -14.64
N GLU A 179 -8.37 -10.12 -15.14
CA GLU A 179 -8.07 -11.29 -15.98
C GLU A 179 -8.89 -11.32 -17.28
N ARG A 180 -9.15 -10.13 -17.86
CA ARG A 180 -9.74 -9.95 -19.19
C ARG A 180 -8.74 -9.47 -20.22
N CYS A 181 -9.00 -9.81 -21.46
CA CYS A 181 -8.32 -9.26 -22.62
C CYS A 181 -9.23 -9.34 -23.84
N TYR A 182 -8.89 -8.62 -24.90
CA TYR A 182 -9.56 -8.75 -26.19
C TYR A 182 -8.56 -8.76 -27.32
N ASP A 183 -8.93 -9.38 -28.42
CA ASP A 183 -8.18 -9.41 -29.68
C ASP A 183 -9.12 -9.12 -30.86
N LYS A 184 -8.64 -9.27 -32.09
CA LYS A 184 -9.47 -9.12 -33.30
C LYS A 184 -10.62 -10.14 -33.42
N ASN A 185 -10.58 -11.24 -32.67
CA ASN A 185 -11.51 -12.35 -32.73
C ASN A 185 -12.53 -12.36 -31.57
N GLY A 186 -12.38 -11.48 -30.57
CA GLY A 186 -13.35 -11.28 -29.50
C GLY A 186 -12.74 -10.89 -28.16
N ILE A 187 -13.59 -10.93 -27.13
CA ILE A 187 -13.25 -10.66 -25.73
C ILE A 187 -13.09 -11.99 -24.99
N TYR A 188 -12.15 -12.06 -24.05
CA TYR A 188 -11.85 -13.24 -23.26
C TYR A 188 -11.78 -12.89 -21.79
N GLU A 189 -12.25 -13.81 -20.95
CA GLU A 189 -12.12 -13.77 -19.50
C GLU A 189 -11.52 -15.09 -19.04
N ARG A 190 -10.40 -15.04 -18.30
CA ARG A 190 -9.71 -16.24 -17.80
C ARG A 190 -9.41 -17.28 -18.88
N GLY A 191 -8.97 -16.79 -20.04
CA GLY A 191 -8.65 -17.59 -21.23
C GLY A 191 -9.82 -18.03 -22.08
N GLU A 192 -11.06 -17.90 -21.60
CA GLU A 192 -12.28 -18.34 -22.29
C GLU A 192 -12.91 -17.20 -23.09
N LYS A 193 -13.41 -17.49 -24.29
CA LYS A 193 -14.04 -16.48 -25.15
C LYS A 193 -15.45 -16.16 -24.64
N LEU A 194 -15.73 -14.87 -24.45
CA LEU A 194 -17.05 -14.41 -24.05
C LEU A 194 -18.03 -14.44 -25.23
N LEU A 195 -19.18 -15.09 -24.98
CA LEU A 195 -20.27 -15.22 -25.94
C LEU A 195 -21.52 -14.52 -25.41
N PHE A 196 -22.26 -13.89 -26.30
CA PHE A 196 -23.59 -13.33 -26.05
C PHE A 196 -24.57 -13.87 -27.11
N GLU A 197 -25.68 -14.46 -26.66
CA GLU A 197 -26.62 -15.18 -27.56
C GLU A 197 -25.94 -16.26 -28.43
N GLY A 198 -24.86 -16.88 -27.94
CA GLY A 198 -24.08 -17.90 -28.66
C GLY A 198 -23.05 -17.34 -29.64
N GLU A 199 -22.92 -16.01 -29.76
CA GLU A 199 -22.03 -15.33 -30.70
C GLU A 199 -20.89 -14.61 -29.96
N PRO A 200 -19.68 -14.54 -30.53
CA PRO A 200 -18.55 -13.81 -29.92
C PRO A 200 -18.83 -12.32 -29.72
N LEU A 201 -18.55 -11.83 -28.51
CA LEU A 201 -18.47 -10.39 -28.24
C LEU A 201 -17.16 -9.83 -28.78
N GLN A 202 -17.23 -8.71 -29.49
CA GLN A 202 -16.07 -7.95 -29.95
C GLN A 202 -15.98 -6.62 -29.21
N TYR A 203 -14.78 -6.22 -28.82
CA TYR A 203 -14.55 -4.96 -28.13
C TYR A 203 -14.67 -3.77 -29.09
N LEU A 204 -15.43 -2.75 -28.71
CA LEU A 204 -15.45 -1.46 -29.40
C LEU A 204 -14.87 -0.36 -28.51
N SER A 205 -15.32 -0.29 -27.26
CA SER A 205 -14.89 0.70 -26.27
C SER A 205 -15.10 0.17 -24.84
N PRO A 206 -14.66 0.91 -23.80
CA PRO A 206 -14.90 0.50 -22.41
C PRO A 206 -16.40 0.32 -22.09
N HIS A 207 -17.29 1.00 -22.81
CA HIS A 207 -18.73 1.01 -22.55
C HIS A 207 -19.54 0.15 -23.52
N PHE A 208 -18.99 -0.19 -24.69
CA PHE A 208 -19.73 -0.90 -25.74
C PHE A 208 -18.94 -2.05 -26.37
N HIS A 209 -19.68 -3.10 -26.69
CA HIS A 209 -19.27 -4.26 -27.46
C HIS A 209 -20.12 -4.39 -28.71
N ARG A 210 -19.65 -5.23 -29.63
CA ARG A 210 -20.36 -5.61 -30.85
C ARG A 210 -20.68 -7.10 -30.83
N VAL A 211 -21.87 -7.43 -31.30
CA VAL A 211 -22.27 -8.79 -31.66
C VAL A 211 -22.99 -8.75 -33.00
N LYS A 212 -22.39 -9.34 -34.05
CA LYS A 212 -22.86 -9.17 -35.44
C LYS A 212 -22.99 -7.68 -35.76
N ASN A 213 -24.16 -7.18 -36.12
CA ASN A 213 -24.43 -5.76 -36.37
C ASN A 213 -25.03 -5.01 -35.17
N LYS A 214 -25.29 -5.71 -34.05
CA LYS A 214 -25.90 -5.12 -32.85
C LYS A 214 -24.85 -4.43 -31.98
N LEU A 215 -25.17 -3.22 -31.53
CA LEU A 215 -24.42 -2.54 -30.47
C LEU A 215 -24.92 -3.02 -29.10
N VAL A 216 -23.97 -3.39 -28.23
CA VAL A 216 -24.25 -4.03 -26.93
C VAL A 216 -23.52 -3.26 -25.83
N MET A 217 -24.21 -2.92 -24.75
CA MET A 217 -23.60 -2.30 -23.58
C MET A 217 -22.68 -3.28 -22.86
N ASN A 218 -21.49 -2.82 -22.45
CA ASN A 218 -20.62 -3.54 -21.54
C ASN A 218 -21.13 -3.40 -20.09
N ASP A 219 -22.29 -3.98 -19.80
CA ASP A 219 -22.86 -4.12 -18.46
C ASP A 219 -22.95 -5.60 -18.04
N SER A 220 -23.48 -5.87 -16.85
CA SER A 220 -23.58 -7.25 -16.35
C SER A 220 -24.49 -8.16 -17.19
N TYR A 221 -25.37 -7.60 -18.02
CA TYR A 221 -26.38 -8.33 -18.80
C TYR A 221 -26.11 -8.32 -20.30
N HIS A 222 -25.11 -7.56 -20.76
CA HIS A 222 -24.85 -7.30 -22.17
C HIS A 222 -26.11 -6.79 -22.90
N THR A 223 -26.68 -5.69 -22.40
CA THR A 223 -27.92 -5.11 -22.95
C THR A 223 -27.73 -4.65 -24.41
N VAL A 224 -28.55 -5.16 -25.32
CA VAL A 224 -28.61 -4.68 -26.71
C VAL A 224 -29.25 -3.29 -26.74
N ILE A 225 -28.60 -2.33 -27.38
CA ILE A 225 -29.16 -0.99 -27.60
C ILE A 225 -30.24 -1.05 -28.69
N PRO A 226 -31.50 -0.69 -28.40
CA PRO A 226 -32.53 -0.56 -29.42
C PRO A 226 -32.07 0.43 -30.49
N ASP A 227 -32.19 0.04 -31.76
CA ASP A 227 -31.74 0.81 -32.93
C ASP A 227 -30.23 1.17 -32.97
N GLY A 228 -29.42 0.69 -32.03
CA GLY A 228 -27.97 0.86 -32.06
C GLY A 228 -27.32 0.10 -33.21
N ASP A 229 -26.35 0.73 -33.87
CA ASP A 229 -25.70 0.22 -35.08
C ASP A 229 -24.19 0.08 -34.87
N ALA A 230 -23.73 -1.16 -34.65
CA ALA A 230 -22.31 -1.41 -34.39
C ALA A 230 -21.41 -1.20 -35.61
N ASP A 231 -21.97 -1.21 -36.83
CA ASP A 231 -21.20 -1.05 -38.07
C ASP A 231 -20.78 0.40 -38.32
N SER A 232 -21.58 1.37 -37.85
CA SER A 232 -21.30 2.81 -37.90
C SER A 232 -20.76 3.40 -36.59
N PHE A 233 -20.50 2.56 -35.59
CA PHE A 233 -20.01 3.00 -34.28
C PHE A 233 -18.61 3.64 -34.38
N VAL A 234 -18.46 4.81 -33.76
CA VAL A 234 -17.23 5.58 -33.68
C VAL A 234 -17.03 6.07 -32.24
N GLN A 235 -15.88 5.74 -31.64
CA GLN A 235 -15.45 6.34 -30.38
C GLN A 235 -14.87 7.74 -30.66
N LEU A 236 -15.42 8.78 -30.03
CA LEU A 236 -15.02 10.18 -30.24
C LEU A 236 -14.11 10.73 -29.13
N GLY A 237 -14.02 10.06 -27.99
CA GLY A 237 -13.18 10.45 -26.85
C GLY A 237 -13.11 9.35 -25.80
N GLU A 238 -12.86 9.68 -24.55
CA GLU A 238 -12.91 8.69 -23.46
C GLU A 238 -14.36 8.27 -23.18
N HIS A 239 -15.26 9.24 -23.04
CA HIS A 239 -16.65 9.03 -22.66
C HIS A 239 -17.64 9.09 -23.82
N TYR A 240 -17.35 9.87 -24.87
CA TYR A 240 -18.26 10.06 -25.99
C TYR A 240 -18.05 9.08 -27.14
N SER A 241 -19.15 8.55 -27.65
CA SER A 241 -19.19 7.79 -28.90
C SER A 241 -20.47 8.09 -29.67
N LYS A 242 -20.53 7.69 -30.94
CA LYS A 242 -21.75 7.79 -31.75
C LYS A 242 -21.86 6.64 -32.72
N ASP A 243 -23.07 6.36 -33.15
CA ASP A 243 -23.33 5.62 -34.38
C ASP A 243 -24.22 6.48 -35.30
N LYS A 244 -24.78 5.89 -36.36
CA LYS A 244 -25.65 6.63 -37.30
C LYS A 244 -27.00 7.06 -36.71
N ASN A 245 -27.42 6.49 -35.58
CA ASN A 245 -28.74 6.64 -34.98
C ASN A 245 -28.69 7.38 -33.63
N HIS A 246 -27.56 7.32 -32.91
CA HIS A 246 -27.44 7.83 -31.54
C HIS A 246 -26.07 8.45 -31.26
N VAL A 247 -26.07 9.37 -30.31
CA VAL A 247 -24.88 9.83 -29.60
C VAL A 247 -24.91 9.26 -28.18
N TYR A 248 -23.75 8.87 -27.66
CA TYR A 248 -23.61 8.25 -26.35
C TYR A 248 -22.61 9.01 -25.49
N PHE A 249 -22.93 9.16 -24.21
CA PHE A 249 -21.99 9.46 -23.14
C PHE A 249 -21.93 8.25 -22.20
N ASP A 250 -20.76 7.62 -22.11
CA ASP A 250 -20.57 6.31 -21.49
C ASP A 250 -21.58 5.30 -22.03
N LYS A 251 -22.62 4.99 -21.25
CA LYS A 251 -23.69 4.03 -21.59
C LYS A 251 -25.05 4.70 -21.84
N ARG A 252 -25.13 6.03 -21.74
CA ARG A 252 -26.36 6.82 -21.84
C ARG A 252 -26.52 7.38 -23.24
N ILE A 253 -27.75 7.37 -23.76
CA ILE A 253 -28.09 7.99 -25.04
C ILE A 253 -28.33 9.49 -24.82
N LEU A 254 -27.63 10.33 -25.55
CA LEU A 254 -27.87 11.78 -25.60
C LEU A 254 -29.02 12.05 -26.59
N ASN A 255 -30.17 12.44 -26.04
CA ASN A 255 -31.34 12.78 -26.85
C ASN A 255 -31.24 14.21 -27.39
N GLY A 256 -31.58 14.41 -28.66
CA GLY A 256 -31.64 15.72 -29.29
C GLY A 256 -30.32 16.25 -29.87
N ALA A 257 -29.23 15.50 -29.75
CA ALA A 257 -27.94 15.84 -30.34
C ALA A 257 -27.95 15.73 -31.88
N ASP A 258 -27.32 16.68 -32.56
CA ASP A 258 -27.11 16.60 -34.01
C ASP A 258 -25.95 15.65 -34.32
N ILE A 259 -26.28 14.37 -34.56
CA ILE A 259 -25.32 13.26 -34.80
C ILE A 259 -24.26 13.61 -35.87
N PRO A 260 -24.61 14.22 -37.03
CA PRO A 260 -23.63 14.53 -38.07
C PRO A 260 -22.53 15.50 -37.60
N SER A 261 -22.90 16.57 -36.89
CA SER A 261 -21.95 17.59 -36.42
C SER A 261 -21.36 17.30 -35.03
N PHE A 262 -21.88 16.29 -34.31
CA PHE A 262 -21.41 15.95 -32.98
C PHE A 262 -19.94 15.52 -32.97
N GLY A 263 -19.16 16.15 -32.09
CA GLY A 263 -17.75 15.88 -31.85
C GLY A 263 -17.35 16.09 -30.39
N SER A 264 -16.42 15.27 -29.91
CA SER A 264 -15.81 15.45 -28.59
C SER A 264 -14.89 16.68 -28.59
N VAL A 265 -14.95 17.48 -27.54
CA VAL A 265 -14.04 18.62 -27.33
C VAL A 265 -12.90 18.20 -26.43
N SER A 266 -13.19 17.72 -25.21
CA SER A 266 -12.19 17.24 -24.25
C SER A 266 -12.87 16.55 -23.07
N GLY A 267 -12.39 15.38 -22.64
CA GLY A 267 -12.89 14.65 -21.48
C GLY A 267 -14.42 14.51 -21.46
N TYR A 268 -15.05 15.25 -20.54
CA TYR A 268 -16.49 15.30 -20.28
C TYR A 268 -17.25 16.35 -21.11
N PHE A 269 -16.60 17.00 -22.07
CA PHE A 269 -17.21 17.99 -22.95
C PHE A 269 -17.27 17.55 -24.41
N ALA A 270 -18.43 17.77 -25.02
CA ALA A 270 -18.65 17.60 -26.44
C ALA A 270 -19.50 18.75 -26.99
N LYS A 271 -19.61 18.86 -28.31
CA LYS A 271 -20.50 19.82 -28.96
C LYS A 271 -21.06 19.30 -30.26
N ASP A 272 -22.21 19.84 -30.64
CA ASP A 272 -22.72 19.80 -31.99
C ASP A 272 -22.82 21.23 -32.55
N LYS A 273 -23.50 21.40 -33.68
CA LYS A 273 -23.66 22.71 -34.34
C LYS A 273 -24.46 23.73 -33.51
N ASP A 274 -25.33 23.29 -32.59
CA ASP A 274 -26.25 24.14 -31.84
C ASP A 274 -25.93 24.20 -30.33
N HIS A 275 -25.35 23.15 -29.76
CA HIS A 275 -25.20 22.97 -28.31
C HIS A 275 -23.80 22.51 -27.90
N VAL A 276 -23.42 22.90 -26.68
CA VAL A 276 -22.30 22.31 -25.94
C VAL A 276 -22.88 21.38 -24.87
N TYR A 277 -22.25 20.23 -24.67
CA TYR A 277 -22.66 19.23 -23.71
C TYR A 277 -21.57 19.05 -22.66
N HIS A 278 -21.98 18.95 -21.40
CA HIS A 278 -21.19 18.42 -20.30
C HIS A 278 -21.83 17.11 -19.87
N GLU A 279 -21.12 16.01 -20.03
CA GLU A 279 -21.69 14.66 -19.92
C GLU A 279 -22.90 14.47 -20.85
N ASP A 280 -24.07 14.16 -20.30
CA ASP A 280 -25.35 14.02 -21.00
C ASP A 280 -26.26 15.26 -20.92
N ASP A 281 -25.78 16.35 -20.32
CA ASP A 281 -26.53 17.59 -20.16
C ASP A 281 -26.06 18.69 -21.13
N VAL A 282 -27.02 19.47 -21.63
CA VAL A 282 -26.73 20.69 -22.39
C VAL A 282 -26.19 21.76 -21.43
N LEU A 283 -24.98 22.24 -21.69
CA LEU A 283 -24.39 23.36 -20.98
C LEU A 283 -25.10 24.65 -21.39
N LYS A 284 -25.92 25.18 -20.47
CA LYS A 284 -26.71 26.40 -20.72
C LYS A 284 -25.80 27.60 -20.96
N ASP A 285 -26.27 28.52 -21.80
CA ASP A 285 -25.64 29.79 -22.16
C ASP A 285 -24.30 29.67 -22.93
N ALA A 286 -23.83 28.44 -23.20
CA ALA A 286 -22.62 28.20 -23.97
C ALA A 286 -22.82 28.40 -25.47
N ASP A 287 -21.89 29.10 -26.10
CA ASP A 287 -21.86 29.31 -27.55
C ASP A 287 -21.04 28.22 -28.25
N ALA A 288 -21.74 27.22 -28.83
CA ALA A 288 -21.11 26.05 -29.46
C ALA A 288 -20.07 26.41 -30.55
N ALA A 289 -20.32 27.49 -31.30
CA ALA A 289 -19.44 27.93 -32.39
C ALA A 289 -18.06 28.39 -31.88
N SER A 290 -18.00 29.08 -30.75
CA SER A 290 -16.76 29.61 -30.16
C SER A 290 -16.22 28.80 -28.97
N PHE A 291 -16.94 27.77 -28.51
CA PHE A 291 -16.52 26.94 -27.39
C PHE A 291 -15.25 26.14 -27.69
N VAL A 292 -14.22 26.34 -26.87
CA VAL A 292 -12.89 25.72 -26.99
C VAL A 292 -12.35 25.31 -25.62
N HIS A 293 -11.60 24.21 -25.60
CA HIS A 293 -10.80 23.81 -24.43
C HIS A 293 -9.59 24.73 -24.28
N LEU A 294 -9.32 25.17 -23.05
CA LEU A 294 -8.11 25.90 -22.70
C LEU A 294 -7.05 24.91 -22.20
N GLU A 295 -7.04 24.66 -20.89
CA GLU A 295 -6.08 23.80 -20.21
C GLU A 295 -6.75 23.21 -18.95
N GLY A 296 -6.45 21.95 -18.62
CA GLY A 296 -7.06 21.28 -17.47
C GLY A 296 -8.61 21.29 -17.54
N PRO A 297 -9.32 21.69 -16.46
CA PRO A 297 -10.78 21.73 -16.43
C PRO A 297 -11.38 23.02 -17.05
N TYR A 298 -10.55 23.90 -17.63
CA TYR A 298 -11.00 25.22 -18.06
C TYR A 298 -11.35 25.27 -19.56
N PHE A 299 -12.46 25.93 -19.86
CA PHE A 299 -12.97 26.14 -21.22
C PHE A 299 -13.35 27.61 -21.39
N LYS A 300 -13.52 28.05 -22.63
CA LYS A 300 -14.09 29.36 -22.93
C LYS A 300 -14.96 29.33 -24.16
N ASP A 301 -15.86 30.28 -24.23
CA ASP A 301 -16.49 30.72 -25.47
C ASP A 301 -16.37 32.25 -25.59
N LYS A 302 -17.12 32.86 -26.50
CA LYS A 302 -17.11 34.32 -26.72
C LYS A 302 -17.73 35.14 -25.58
N ASN A 303 -18.47 34.51 -24.65
CA ASN A 303 -19.23 35.15 -23.59
C ASN A 303 -18.66 34.86 -22.19
N HIS A 304 -18.13 33.67 -21.96
CA HIS A 304 -17.85 33.13 -20.64
C HIS A 304 -16.55 32.30 -20.59
N ILE A 305 -15.96 32.26 -19.40
CA ILE A 305 -14.92 31.29 -19.02
C ILE A 305 -15.57 30.26 -18.10
N TYR A 306 -15.26 28.99 -18.30
CA TYR A 306 -15.85 27.87 -17.57
C TYR A 306 -14.78 27.10 -16.81
N CYS A 307 -15.15 26.56 -15.65
CA CYS A 307 -14.43 25.50 -14.96
C CYS A 307 -15.39 24.33 -14.81
N SER A 308 -15.14 23.25 -15.55
CA SER A 308 -16.14 22.19 -15.73
C SER A 308 -17.48 22.81 -16.18
N ASP A 309 -18.60 22.41 -15.58
CA ASP A 309 -19.96 22.85 -15.93
C ASP A 309 -20.33 24.25 -15.40
N SER A 310 -19.42 24.91 -14.69
CA SER A 310 -19.68 26.15 -13.97
C SER A 310 -19.06 27.35 -14.69
N ILE A 311 -19.84 28.42 -14.86
CA ILE A 311 -19.32 29.72 -15.30
C ILE A 311 -18.44 30.30 -14.19
N LEU A 312 -17.18 30.60 -14.52
CA LEU A 312 -16.27 31.30 -13.63
C LEU A 312 -16.67 32.78 -13.55
N PRO A 313 -16.58 33.41 -12.35
CA PRO A 313 -16.87 34.83 -12.18
C PRO A 313 -15.69 35.70 -12.67
N VAL A 314 -15.29 35.52 -13.92
CA VAL A 314 -14.23 36.26 -14.61
C VAL A 314 -14.86 37.04 -15.75
N ASP A 315 -14.48 38.31 -15.88
CA ASP A 315 -14.90 39.13 -17.02
C ASP A 315 -14.20 38.62 -18.30
N ILE A 316 -14.98 38.35 -19.34
CA ILE A 316 -14.45 37.90 -20.64
C ILE A 316 -13.49 38.94 -21.26
N ALA A 317 -13.60 40.21 -20.87
CA ALA A 317 -12.66 41.26 -21.27
C ALA A 317 -11.25 41.06 -20.69
N ASP A 318 -11.09 40.28 -19.61
CA ASP A 318 -9.81 39.91 -19.01
C ASP A 318 -9.29 38.54 -19.53
N ALA A 319 -9.94 37.94 -20.55
CA ALA A 319 -9.59 36.62 -21.06
C ALA A 319 -8.16 36.51 -21.63
N ASP A 320 -7.57 37.62 -22.07
CA ASP A 320 -6.19 37.70 -22.56
C ASP A 320 -5.14 37.72 -21.44
N LYS A 321 -5.56 38.00 -20.20
CA LYS A 321 -4.74 37.97 -18.99
C LYS A 321 -4.78 36.62 -18.27
N LEU A 322 -5.58 35.68 -18.77
CA LEU A 322 -5.71 34.37 -18.16
C LEU A 322 -4.38 33.65 -18.13
N LYS A 323 -4.01 33.20 -16.93
CA LYS A 323 -2.90 32.28 -16.74
C LYS A 323 -3.40 31.07 -15.97
N ILE A 324 -3.24 29.91 -16.58
CA ILE A 324 -3.59 28.63 -15.99
C ILE A 324 -2.29 27.98 -15.52
N TRP A 325 -2.33 27.44 -14.31
CA TRP A 325 -1.30 26.55 -13.81
C TRP A 325 -1.94 25.19 -13.61
N SER A 326 -1.83 24.33 -14.62
CA SER A 326 -2.16 22.91 -14.51
C SER A 326 -0.91 22.06 -14.79
N ALA A 327 -0.90 20.81 -14.35
CA ALA A 327 0.21 19.90 -14.65
C ALA A 327 -0.06 19.14 -15.93
N ASP A 328 0.71 19.48 -16.97
CA ASP A 328 0.92 18.59 -18.10
C ASP A 328 1.85 17.44 -17.63
N GLY A 329 1.25 16.32 -17.24
CA GLY A 329 1.93 15.02 -17.20
C GLY A 329 2.43 14.50 -15.85
N HIS A 330 2.49 15.28 -14.76
CA HIS A 330 2.82 14.77 -13.42
C HIS A 330 2.15 15.57 -12.27
N HIS A 331 1.08 15.00 -11.69
CA HIS A 331 0.59 15.17 -10.31
C HIS A 331 0.44 16.58 -9.68
N ILE A 332 0.02 17.62 -10.42
CA ILE A 332 -0.68 18.74 -9.76
C ILE A 332 -2.17 18.38 -9.72
N THR A 333 -2.66 17.97 -8.55
CA THR A 333 -4.04 17.51 -8.32
C THR A 333 -5.06 18.65 -8.21
N SER A 334 -4.65 19.90 -8.46
CA SER A 334 -5.39 21.11 -8.08
C SER A 334 -5.02 22.29 -8.99
N PRO A 335 -5.63 22.41 -10.19
CA PRO A 335 -5.32 23.45 -11.15
C PRO A 335 -5.77 24.83 -10.65
N LEU A 336 -4.94 25.85 -10.88
CA LEU A 336 -5.26 27.24 -10.58
C LEU A 336 -5.45 28.05 -11.86
N ILE A 337 -6.32 29.06 -11.80
CA ILE A 337 -6.48 30.07 -12.86
C ILE A 337 -6.47 31.48 -12.24
N THR A 338 -5.91 32.44 -12.94
CA THR A 338 -5.98 33.86 -12.57
C THR A 338 -6.45 34.71 -13.75
N ASP A 339 -7.21 35.76 -13.44
CA ASP A 339 -7.58 36.87 -14.34
C ASP A 339 -6.60 38.07 -14.23
N GLY A 340 -5.51 37.91 -13.48
CA GLY A 340 -4.55 38.96 -13.13
C GLY A 340 -4.92 39.79 -11.88
N LYS A 341 -6.11 39.58 -11.30
CA LYS A 341 -6.62 40.27 -10.10
C LYS A 341 -6.96 39.29 -8.96
N ASN A 342 -7.38 38.10 -9.30
CA ASN A 342 -7.88 37.05 -8.43
C ASN A 342 -7.21 35.72 -8.80
N ILE A 343 -7.17 34.78 -7.86
CA ILE A 343 -6.73 33.40 -8.11
C ILE A 343 -7.86 32.47 -7.68
N PHE A 344 -8.20 31.55 -8.58
CA PHE A 344 -9.23 30.54 -8.36
C PHE A 344 -8.59 29.15 -8.33
N LEU A 345 -9.02 28.35 -7.38
CA LEU A 345 -8.80 26.91 -7.34
C LEU A 345 -10.05 26.23 -7.91
N TYR A 346 -9.92 25.62 -9.09
CA TYR A 346 -11.10 25.26 -9.90
C TYR A 346 -12.03 26.47 -10.07
N ASN A 347 -13.28 26.37 -9.60
CA ASN A 347 -14.27 27.45 -9.60
C ASN A 347 -14.32 28.26 -8.30
N THR A 348 -13.46 27.96 -7.33
CA THR A 348 -13.48 28.59 -6.00
C THR A 348 -12.46 29.72 -5.91
N LEU A 349 -12.92 30.93 -5.60
CA LEU A 349 -12.04 32.06 -5.30
C LEU A 349 -11.21 31.77 -4.04
N LEU A 350 -9.88 31.91 -4.15
CA LEU A 350 -8.99 31.80 -3.00
C LEU A 350 -8.94 33.13 -2.25
N GLU A 351 -9.72 33.23 -1.18
CA GLU A 351 -9.73 34.39 -0.28
C GLU A 351 -8.66 34.25 0.82
N GLY A 352 -8.07 35.37 1.29
CA GLY A 352 -7.34 35.39 2.56
C GLY A 352 -5.81 35.43 2.52
N THR A 353 -5.17 35.99 1.49
CA THR A 353 -3.74 36.33 1.55
C THR A 353 -3.48 37.55 0.67
N GLN A 354 -2.68 38.52 1.11
CA GLN A 354 -2.17 39.58 0.23
C GLN A 354 -1.12 38.96 -0.69
N LEU A 355 -1.57 38.21 -1.70
CA LEU A 355 -0.70 37.61 -2.70
C LEU A 355 -0.23 38.68 -3.66
N ASP A 356 1.04 38.61 -4.01
CA ASP A 356 1.58 39.34 -5.14
C ASP A 356 1.36 38.53 -6.43
N ILE A 357 0.21 38.72 -7.08
CA ILE A 357 -0.17 38.02 -8.32
C ILE A 357 0.91 38.15 -9.42
N PRO A 358 1.55 39.32 -9.64
CA PRO A 358 2.60 39.45 -10.66
C PRO A 358 3.80 38.51 -10.46
N SER A 359 4.18 38.23 -9.20
CA SER A 359 5.25 37.26 -8.88
C SER A 359 4.74 35.85 -8.56
N PHE A 360 3.44 35.61 -8.68
CA PHE A 360 2.86 34.31 -8.33
C PHE A 360 3.30 33.21 -9.29
N GLY A 361 3.69 32.08 -8.72
CA GLY A 361 4.18 30.92 -9.45
C GLY A 361 3.90 29.61 -8.73
N VAL A 362 4.22 28.52 -9.43
CA VAL A 362 4.08 27.15 -8.95
C VAL A 362 5.45 26.50 -8.90
N VAL A 363 5.73 25.78 -7.82
CA VAL A 363 6.93 24.96 -7.69
C VAL A 363 6.75 23.70 -8.55
N SER A 364 7.67 23.45 -9.48
CA SER A 364 7.54 22.34 -10.43
C SER A 364 7.29 20.99 -9.72
N LYS A 365 6.36 20.19 -10.27
CA LYS A 365 6.03 18.80 -9.87
C LYS A 365 5.26 18.61 -8.56
N GLN A 366 4.75 19.67 -7.91
CA GLN A 366 3.89 19.56 -6.72
C GLN A 366 2.86 20.70 -6.61
N PRO A 367 1.76 20.52 -5.84
CA PRO A 367 0.79 21.58 -5.55
C PRO A 367 1.32 22.56 -4.48
N LEU A 368 2.49 23.17 -4.75
CA LEU A 368 3.09 24.21 -3.92
C LEU A 368 3.17 25.51 -4.72
N TYR A 369 2.81 26.60 -4.07
CA TYR A 369 2.63 27.90 -4.70
C TYR A 369 3.56 28.91 -4.04
N TYR A 370 3.97 29.95 -4.76
CA TYR A 370 4.78 31.01 -4.19
C TYR A 370 4.44 32.36 -4.81
N ASP A 371 4.78 33.41 -4.08
CA ASP A 371 4.93 34.77 -4.56
C ASP A 371 6.21 35.36 -3.97
N LYS A 372 6.53 36.63 -4.25
CA LYS A 372 7.71 37.30 -3.69
C LYS A 372 7.73 37.34 -2.15
N ASN A 373 6.59 37.16 -1.50
CA ASN A 373 6.43 37.25 -0.05
C ASN A 373 6.57 35.89 0.65
N GLY A 374 6.37 34.77 -0.06
CA GLY A 374 6.62 33.45 0.50
C GLY A 374 6.06 32.27 -0.30
N ILE A 375 6.05 31.11 0.34
CA ILE A 375 5.60 29.82 -0.19
C ILE A 375 4.32 29.43 0.55
N TYR A 376 3.38 28.82 -0.17
CA TYR A 376 2.05 28.52 0.30
C TYR A 376 1.64 27.09 -0.07
N GLU A 377 0.85 26.47 0.80
CA GLU A 377 0.14 25.23 0.53
C GLU A 377 -1.37 25.46 0.65
N ILE A 378 -2.17 24.75 -0.16
CA ILE A 378 -3.64 24.81 -0.06
C ILE A 378 -4.09 24.13 1.23
N HIS A 379 -4.92 24.82 2.01
CA HIS A 379 -5.63 24.29 3.16
C HIS A 379 -7.14 24.42 2.96
N TYR A 380 -7.87 23.42 3.46
CA TYR A 380 -9.31 23.48 3.61
C TYR A 380 -9.66 23.63 5.08
N THR A 381 -10.56 24.56 5.40
CA THR A 381 -11.10 24.73 6.76
C THR A 381 -12.57 24.36 6.78
N GLN A 382 -12.93 23.38 7.60
CA GLN A 382 -14.33 22.98 7.81
C GLN A 382 -15.17 24.11 8.42
N ARG A 383 -14.56 25.01 9.20
CA ARG A 383 -15.29 26.07 9.93
C ARG A 383 -15.93 27.09 8.99
N SER A 384 -15.28 27.40 7.88
CA SER A 384 -15.78 28.35 6.88
C SER A 384 -16.01 27.71 5.52
N GLU A 385 -15.89 26.39 5.43
CA GLU A 385 -16.04 25.57 4.22
C GLU A 385 -15.30 26.13 3.00
N ARG A 386 -14.06 26.61 3.21
CA ARG A 386 -13.29 27.32 2.18
C ARG A 386 -11.87 26.79 2.06
N TYR A 387 -11.34 26.92 0.84
CA TYR A 387 -9.93 26.77 0.53
C TYR A 387 -9.20 28.09 0.72
N PHE A 388 -8.00 28.06 1.29
CA PHE A 388 -7.12 29.21 1.41
C PHE A 388 -5.67 28.78 1.28
N LEU A 389 -4.79 29.74 0.96
CA LEU A 389 -3.36 29.52 0.86
C LEU A 389 -2.71 29.77 2.22
N LYS A 390 -2.23 28.71 2.87
CA LYS A 390 -1.51 28.81 4.13
C LYS A 390 -0.04 29.04 3.86
N LYS A 391 0.49 30.17 4.33
CA LYS A 391 1.90 30.50 4.24
C LYS A 391 2.74 29.53 5.09
N ILE A 392 3.78 28.95 4.50
CA ILE A 392 4.75 28.11 5.21
C ILE A 392 5.65 29.02 6.07
N PRO A 393 5.95 28.67 7.32
CA PRO A 393 6.61 29.57 8.26
C PRO A 393 8.15 29.63 8.06
N PHE A 394 8.62 29.85 6.83
CA PHE A 394 10.03 30.14 6.56
C PHE A 394 10.37 31.61 6.87
N HIS A 395 11.65 31.87 7.14
CA HIS A 395 12.24 33.20 7.13
C HIS A 395 12.62 33.59 5.70
N TYR A 396 11.73 34.28 5.00
CA TYR A 396 11.93 34.68 3.60
C TYR A 396 12.88 35.88 3.49
N THR A 397 14.06 35.65 2.91
CA THR A 397 15.10 36.67 2.68
C THR A 397 15.33 36.96 1.20
N VAL A 398 14.99 36.00 0.34
CA VAL A 398 15.04 36.07 -1.13
C VAL A 398 13.69 35.61 -1.69
N SER A 399 13.26 36.18 -2.81
CA SER A 399 12.04 35.73 -3.49
C SER A 399 12.11 34.22 -3.76
N PRO A 400 11.11 33.43 -3.36
CA PRO A 400 11.06 32.01 -3.70
C PRO A 400 10.92 31.79 -5.22
N ASP A 401 11.59 30.76 -5.73
CA ASP A 401 11.46 30.27 -7.10
C ASP A 401 11.93 28.79 -7.21
N ASN A 402 11.97 28.24 -8.42
CA ASN A 402 12.40 26.85 -8.66
C ASN A 402 13.91 26.60 -8.44
N SER A 403 14.73 27.63 -8.20
CA SER A 403 16.15 27.50 -7.91
C SER A 403 16.45 27.37 -6.41
N ASN A 404 15.59 27.94 -5.56
CA ASN A 404 15.76 27.95 -4.11
C ASN A 404 14.67 27.22 -3.32
N VAL A 405 13.65 26.69 -4.00
CA VAL A 405 12.61 25.81 -3.42
C VAL A 405 12.67 24.42 -4.05
N PHE A 406 12.75 23.40 -3.19
CA PHE A 406 12.71 22.00 -3.62
C PHE A 406 12.19 21.08 -2.51
N ILE A 407 11.99 19.82 -2.86
CA ILE A 407 11.39 18.79 -2.01
C ILE A 407 12.35 17.59 -1.89
N SER A 408 12.09 16.69 -0.95
CA SER A 408 12.81 15.41 -0.90
C SER A 408 12.51 14.52 -2.12
N ASP A 409 13.51 13.74 -2.58
CA ASP A 409 13.48 12.96 -3.83
C ASP A 409 12.45 11.81 -3.81
N LYS A 410 12.00 11.39 -2.63
CA LYS A 410 10.96 10.37 -2.43
C LYS A 410 9.91 10.93 -1.48
N ILE A 411 8.64 10.69 -1.82
CA ILE A 411 7.41 10.95 -1.04
C ILE A 411 7.52 12.19 -0.13
N ASN A 412 7.11 13.34 -0.67
CA ASN A 412 6.66 14.63 -0.08
C ASN A 412 6.75 14.85 1.45
N GLU A 413 7.89 14.57 2.10
CA GLU A 413 8.01 14.73 3.55
C GLU A 413 8.69 16.03 3.96
N TYR A 414 9.69 16.51 3.20
CA TYR A 414 10.38 17.78 3.48
C TYR A 414 10.27 18.74 2.30
N LEU A 415 9.90 19.98 2.61
CA LEU A 415 10.00 21.16 1.76
C LEU A 415 11.22 21.97 2.20
N PHE A 416 12.06 22.36 1.26
CA PHE A 416 13.27 23.14 1.50
C PHE A 416 13.14 24.54 0.89
N TYR A 417 13.70 25.52 1.60
CA TYR A 417 13.88 26.88 1.11
C TYR A 417 15.23 27.39 1.61
N ASN A 418 16.20 27.58 0.70
CA ASN A 418 17.59 27.87 1.05
C ASN A 418 18.15 26.90 2.10
N ASP A 419 18.54 27.42 3.27
CA ASP A 419 19.10 26.71 4.43
C ASP A 419 18.02 26.31 5.46
N GLN A 420 16.75 26.26 5.07
CA GLN A 420 15.62 25.93 5.92
C GLN A 420 14.85 24.72 5.36
N ALA A 421 14.23 23.95 6.25
CA ALA A 421 13.34 22.86 5.89
C ALA A 421 12.04 22.88 6.71
N TYR A 422 10.96 22.41 6.12
CA TYR A 422 9.66 22.25 6.75
C TYR A 422 9.11 20.86 6.45
N ASN A 423 8.69 20.16 7.51
CA ASN A 423 8.02 18.87 7.44
C ASN A 423 6.69 18.97 8.19
N ARG A 424 5.60 18.46 7.61
CA ARG A 424 4.26 18.57 8.20
C ARG A 424 4.11 17.87 9.55
N THR A 425 4.94 16.86 9.80
CA THR A 425 4.93 16.03 11.02
C THR A 425 5.96 16.52 12.04
N THR A 426 7.19 16.83 11.61
CA THR A 426 8.30 17.18 12.51
C THR A 426 8.55 18.69 12.63
N GLY A 427 7.91 19.50 11.80
CA GLY A 427 7.91 20.96 11.89
C GLY A 427 9.02 21.65 11.12
N PHE A 428 9.40 22.84 11.61
CA PHE A 428 10.32 23.77 10.96
C PHE A 428 11.78 23.60 11.46
N PHE A 429 12.74 23.67 10.53
CA PHE A 429 14.17 23.59 10.74
C PHE A 429 14.87 24.75 10.02
N GLU A 430 15.88 25.34 10.67
CA GLU A 430 16.61 26.52 10.19
C GLU A 430 18.12 26.34 10.38
N ASN A 431 18.92 27.15 9.68
CA ASN A 431 20.38 27.15 9.72
C ASN A 431 20.98 25.77 9.38
N LEU A 432 20.41 25.12 8.35
CA LEU A 432 20.85 23.80 7.91
C LEU A 432 22.17 23.88 7.16
N THR A 433 23.06 22.92 7.41
CA THR A 433 24.26 22.74 6.59
C THR A 433 23.90 22.08 5.25
N GLN A 434 24.76 22.25 4.23
CA GLN A 434 24.54 21.60 2.93
C GLN A 434 24.47 20.06 3.06
N GLU A 435 25.28 19.47 3.95
CA GLU A 435 25.25 18.04 4.24
C GLU A 435 23.89 17.59 4.79
N GLN A 436 23.30 18.38 5.71
CA GLN A 436 21.99 18.08 6.28
C GLN A 436 20.90 18.11 5.19
N ILE A 437 20.91 19.14 4.34
CA ILE A 437 19.99 19.26 3.22
C ILE A 437 20.14 18.08 2.26
N ASP A 438 21.36 17.74 1.86
CA ASP A 438 21.64 16.71 0.87
C ASP A 438 21.22 15.31 1.35
N LEU A 439 21.55 14.94 2.58
CA LEU A 439 21.19 13.64 3.15
C LEU A 439 19.69 13.51 3.40
N THR A 440 19.02 14.59 3.83
CA THR A 440 17.57 14.57 4.04
C THR A 440 16.80 14.62 2.73
N ARG A 441 17.27 15.37 1.74
CA ARG A 441 16.69 15.37 0.38
C ARG A 441 16.72 13.96 -0.22
N ARG A 442 17.85 13.26 -0.14
CA ARG A 442 18.02 11.88 -0.64
C ARG A 442 17.35 10.81 0.24
N ARG A 443 16.76 11.20 1.38
CA ARG A 443 16.10 10.32 2.35
C ARG A 443 17.03 9.28 2.98
N GLU A 444 18.30 9.65 3.13
CA GLU A 444 19.29 8.83 3.83
C GLU A 444 19.25 9.05 5.34
N LYS A 445 18.90 10.27 5.77
CA LYS A 445 18.76 10.70 7.17
C LYS A 445 17.61 11.69 7.32
N ASP A 446 16.95 11.68 8.47
CA ASP A 446 15.92 12.66 8.83
C ASP A 446 16.46 13.79 9.71
N LEU A 447 15.70 14.88 9.85
CA LEU A 447 16.04 16.00 10.73
C LEU A 447 15.31 15.87 12.07
N VAL A 448 16.02 16.16 13.15
CA VAL A 448 15.46 16.23 14.51
C VAL A 448 16.07 17.41 15.27
N ARG A 449 15.28 18.03 16.16
CA ARG A 449 15.76 19.04 17.10
C ARG A 449 16.03 18.37 18.45
N ILE A 450 17.29 18.36 18.86
CA ILE A 450 17.71 17.87 20.18
C ILE A 450 18.37 19.03 20.92
N ASN A 451 17.78 19.42 22.05
CA ASN A 451 18.23 20.56 22.85
C ASN A 451 18.38 21.86 22.04
N GLY A 452 17.43 22.10 21.12
CA GLY A 452 17.41 23.30 20.25
C GLY A 452 18.27 23.21 18.99
N ALA A 453 19.24 22.30 18.91
CA ALA A 453 20.11 22.13 17.75
C ALA A 453 19.52 21.13 16.73
N VAL A 454 19.62 21.46 15.45
CA VAL A 454 19.21 20.56 14.35
C VAL A 454 20.30 19.51 14.10
N ARG A 455 19.92 18.24 14.04
CA ARG A 455 20.83 17.11 13.84
C ARG A 455 20.26 16.08 12.87
N LEU A 456 21.14 15.27 12.28
CA LEU A 456 20.79 14.16 11.41
C LEU A 456 20.43 12.91 12.23
N LYS A 457 19.30 12.29 11.89
CA LYS A 457 18.73 11.12 12.55
C LYS A 457 18.69 9.93 11.59
N THR A 458 19.23 8.80 12.04
CA THR A 458 18.97 7.49 11.42
C THR A 458 17.69 6.92 12.02
N ILE A 459 16.71 6.57 11.21
CA ILE A 459 15.42 6.03 11.70
C ILE A 459 15.50 4.51 11.79
N TYR A 460 15.21 3.95 12.97
CA TYR A 460 14.98 2.52 13.15
C TYR A 460 13.48 2.18 13.16
N SER A 461 12.67 3.07 13.73
CA SER A 461 11.20 3.03 13.76
C SER A 461 10.66 4.46 13.95
N MET A 462 9.35 4.68 13.83
CA MET A 462 8.74 6.03 13.78
C MET A 462 9.37 7.05 14.75
N LEU A 463 9.46 6.73 16.04
CA LEU A 463 10.06 7.63 17.04
C LEU A 463 11.50 7.25 17.41
N LEU A 464 11.92 6.00 17.16
CA LEU A 464 13.21 5.44 17.55
C LEU A 464 14.27 5.67 16.48
N GLY A 465 15.37 6.32 16.85
CA GLY A 465 16.47 6.55 15.93
C GLY A 465 17.79 6.89 16.60
N GLN A 466 18.86 6.92 15.81
CA GLN A 466 20.19 7.31 16.26
C GLN A 466 20.54 8.71 15.78
N THR A 467 21.19 9.50 16.62
CA THR A 467 21.75 10.80 16.25
C THR A 467 23.14 10.96 16.88
N GLY A 468 24.17 11.11 16.05
CA GLY A 468 25.56 11.00 16.50
C GLY A 468 25.82 9.66 17.19
N ASN A 469 26.51 9.67 18.33
CA ASN A 469 26.78 8.48 19.13
C ASN A 469 25.73 8.27 20.24
N LYS A 470 24.44 8.43 19.94
CA LYS A 470 23.34 8.29 20.92
C LYS A 470 22.06 7.78 20.25
N ILE A 471 21.29 6.99 20.99
CA ILE A 471 19.98 6.47 20.58
C ILE A 471 18.89 7.29 21.28
N TYR A 472 17.84 7.65 20.53
CA TYR A 472 16.73 8.47 21.01
C TYR A 472 15.39 7.83 20.69
N TRP A 473 14.43 8.01 21.59
CA TRP A 473 13.01 7.82 21.35
C TRP A 473 12.29 9.16 21.47
N GLY A 474 11.77 9.67 20.34
CA GLY A 474 11.32 11.06 20.28
C GLY A 474 12.51 12.00 20.48
N ASN A 475 12.45 12.81 21.55
CA ASN A 475 13.54 13.71 21.97
C ASN A 475 14.33 13.17 23.18
N GLU A 476 13.93 12.03 23.73
CA GLU A 476 14.54 11.48 24.95
C GLU A 476 15.68 10.53 24.58
N GLU A 477 16.83 10.72 25.22
CA GLU A 477 17.99 9.82 25.09
C GLU A 477 17.69 8.49 25.80
N THR A 478 18.00 7.38 25.13
CA THR A 478 17.89 6.05 25.73
C THR A 478 19.23 5.61 26.30
N SER A 479 19.22 4.61 27.18
CA SER A 479 20.42 3.96 27.71
C SER A 479 21.03 2.92 26.76
N ALA A 480 20.56 2.83 25.51
CA ALA A 480 21.03 1.83 24.57
C ALA A 480 22.43 2.16 24.06
N ASP A 481 23.27 1.13 23.90
CA ASP A 481 24.63 1.28 23.40
C ASP A 481 24.60 1.48 21.87
N PRO A 482 24.89 2.69 21.36
CA PRO A 482 24.69 3.06 19.97
C PRO A 482 25.60 2.33 18.99
N GLU A 483 26.76 1.84 19.44
CA GLU A 483 27.74 1.15 18.59
C GLU A 483 27.29 -0.28 18.26
N THR A 484 26.56 -0.91 19.19
CA THR A 484 26.10 -2.29 19.06
C THR A 484 24.58 -2.40 18.94
N PHE A 485 23.86 -1.27 18.90
CA PHE A 485 22.41 -1.24 18.79
C PHE A 485 21.93 -1.74 17.43
N GLU A 486 21.15 -2.81 17.43
CA GLU A 486 20.58 -3.39 16.23
C GLU A 486 19.15 -3.86 16.43
N LYS A 487 18.40 -3.86 15.32
CA LYS A 487 17.08 -4.47 15.25
C LYS A 487 17.24 -5.97 15.05
N MET A 488 16.50 -6.79 15.78
CA MET A 488 16.50 -8.22 15.54
C MET A 488 15.81 -8.55 14.20
N THR A 489 16.51 -9.26 13.32
CA THR A 489 15.98 -9.69 12.02
C THR A 489 14.76 -10.59 12.19
N GLY A 490 13.67 -10.30 11.48
CA GLY A 490 12.43 -11.09 11.53
C GLY A 490 11.37 -10.61 12.53
N THR A 491 11.59 -9.47 13.20
CA THR A 491 10.60 -8.83 14.08
C THR A 491 10.55 -7.31 13.88
N TYR A 492 9.46 -6.68 14.30
CA TYR A 492 9.33 -5.22 14.36
C TYR A 492 9.50 -4.66 15.78
N ALA A 493 9.49 -5.54 16.79
CA ALA A 493 9.36 -5.16 18.18
C ALA A 493 10.67 -5.27 18.97
N TYR A 494 11.57 -6.22 18.64
CA TYR A 494 12.76 -6.46 19.45
C TYR A 494 14.03 -5.84 18.85
N TYR A 495 14.82 -5.25 19.74
CA TYR A 495 16.14 -4.68 19.48
C TYR A 495 17.10 -5.22 20.53
N LYS A 496 18.40 -5.17 20.26
CA LYS A 496 19.42 -5.50 21.25
C LYS A 496 20.64 -4.62 21.09
N ASP A 497 21.44 -4.60 22.13
CA ASP A 497 22.83 -4.15 22.09
C ASP A 497 23.71 -5.16 22.86
N LYS A 498 24.99 -4.85 23.07
CA LYS A 498 25.92 -5.74 23.78
C LYS A 498 25.54 -6.02 25.24
N ASN A 499 24.73 -5.15 25.85
CA ASN A 499 24.38 -5.18 27.27
C ASN A 499 22.94 -5.65 27.54
N ASN A 500 22.00 -5.36 26.64
CA ASN A 500 20.56 -5.52 26.89
C ASN A 500 19.78 -5.96 25.65
N VAL A 501 18.60 -6.53 25.93
CA VAL A 501 17.54 -6.74 24.94
C VAL A 501 16.37 -5.82 25.24
N TYR A 502 15.76 -5.28 24.20
CA TYR A 502 14.71 -4.28 24.30
C TYR A 502 13.45 -4.71 23.56
N LEU A 503 12.30 -4.36 24.14
CA LEU A 503 10.99 -4.36 23.49
C LEU A 503 10.62 -2.91 23.15
N TYR A 504 10.39 -2.61 21.88
CA TYR A 504 9.91 -1.32 21.42
C TYR A 504 8.37 -1.28 21.38
N SER A 505 7.80 -0.27 22.03
CA SER A 505 6.39 0.08 21.99
C SER A 505 6.26 1.54 21.56
N TYR A 506 5.26 1.87 20.73
CA TYR A 506 5.04 3.25 20.30
C TYR A 506 4.78 4.19 21.48
N GLY A 507 4.00 3.74 22.47
CA GLY A 507 3.61 4.56 23.63
C GLY A 507 4.61 4.57 24.79
N ASP A 508 5.38 3.48 24.97
CA ASP A 508 6.33 3.33 26.08
C ASP A 508 7.80 3.47 25.66
N GLY A 509 8.07 3.66 24.37
CA GLY A 509 9.42 3.74 23.82
C GLY A 509 10.18 2.42 23.90
N LEU A 510 11.47 2.52 24.21
CA LEU A 510 12.38 1.37 24.26
C LEU A 510 12.39 0.79 25.69
N ILE A 511 11.78 -0.37 25.90
CA ILE A 511 11.67 -1.01 27.21
C ILE A 511 12.80 -2.02 27.38
N THR A 512 13.63 -1.88 28.41
CA THR A 512 14.70 -2.84 28.73
C THR A 512 14.11 -4.10 29.36
N LEU A 513 14.37 -5.28 28.77
CA LEU A 513 13.91 -6.58 29.28
C LEU A 513 14.95 -7.19 30.23
N LYS A 514 14.80 -6.92 31.52
CA LYS A 514 15.74 -7.44 32.54
C LYS A 514 15.59 -8.94 32.74
N GLY A 515 16.71 -9.65 32.58
CA GLY A 515 16.79 -11.10 32.77
C GLY A 515 16.80 -11.90 31.47
N VAL A 516 16.84 -11.23 30.30
CA VAL A 516 17.12 -11.86 29.01
C VAL A 516 18.60 -11.71 28.70
N ASP A 517 19.27 -12.80 28.33
CA ASP A 517 20.69 -12.78 27.98
C ASP A 517 20.93 -12.25 26.54
N PRO A 518 21.56 -11.07 26.36
CA PRO A 518 21.77 -10.49 25.04
C PRO A 518 22.75 -11.30 24.17
N GLY A 519 23.66 -12.07 24.79
CA GLY A 519 24.68 -12.85 24.08
C GLY A 519 24.11 -14.07 23.35
N SER A 520 23.06 -14.69 23.89
CA SER A 520 22.42 -15.88 23.32
C SER A 520 21.03 -15.61 22.72
N VAL A 521 20.55 -14.36 22.74
CA VAL A 521 19.20 -14.03 22.28
C VAL A 521 19.00 -14.32 20.79
N ARG A 522 17.88 -14.95 20.46
CA ARG A 522 17.44 -15.31 19.11
C ARG A 522 15.93 -15.25 19.00
N LEU A 523 15.42 -15.26 17.76
CA LEU A 523 13.99 -15.48 17.52
C LEU A 523 13.69 -16.97 17.35
N PHE A 524 12.48 -17.37 17.77
CA PHE A 524 11.95 -18.72 17.64
C PHE A 524 10.45 -18.66 17.36
N ASN A 525 10.02 -18.93 16.12
CA ASN A 525 8.59 -18.90 15.73
C ASN A 525 7.85 -17.61 16.17
N GLY A 526 8.52 -16.45 16.14
CA GLY A 526 7.97 -15.16 16.58
C GLY A 526 8.15 -14.86 18.07
N PHE A 527 8.56 -15.84 18.88
CA PHE A 527 9.00 -15.64 20.26
C PHE A 527 10.44 -15.17 20.32
N LEU A 528 10.78 -14.52 21.43
CA LEU A 528 12.17 -14.26 21.82
C LEU A 528 12.67 -15.48 22.61
N ALA A 529 13.93 -15.85 22.45
CA ALA A 529 14.53 -16.95 23.20
C ALA A 529 15.97 -16.59 23.55
N ASP A 530 16.45 -16.99 24.71
CA ASP A 530 17.87 -16.99 25.05
C ASP A 530 18.31 -18.41 25.45
N LYS A 531 19.50 -18.56 26.03
CA LYS A 531 20.04 -19.84 26.50
C LYS A 531 19.22 -20.52 27.61
N ASP A 532 18.38 -19.77 28.33
CA ASP A 532 17.65 -20.26 29.50
C ASP A 532 16.16 -20.49 29.18
N TYR A 533 15.48 -19.53 28.55
CA TYR A 533 14.03 -19.56 28.33
C TYR A 533 13.57 -19.00 26.98
N ILE A 534 12.32 -19.31 26.63
CA ILE A 534 11.54 -18.59 25.62
C ILE A 534 10.62 -17.55 26.29
N TYR A 535 10.40 -16.43 25.60
CA TYR A 535 9.71 -15.24 26.10
C TYR A 535 8.72 -14.66 25.08
N THR A 536 7.71 -13.98 25.61
CA THR A 536 6.84 -13.07 24.86
C THR A 536 6.61 -11.81 25.68
N HIS A 537 6.76 -10.64 25.06
CA HIS A 537 6.70 -9.37 25.77
C HIS A 537 7.66 -9.36 26.98
N ASN A 538 7.13 -9.21 28.20
CA ASN A 538 7.87 -9.28 29.45
C ASN A 538 7.57 -10.56 30.27
N PHE A 539 7.11 -11.63 29.63
CA PHE A 539 6.80 -12.92 30.26
C PHE A 539 7.71 -14.04 29.77
N ARG A 540 8.16 -14.87 30.71
CA ARG A 540 8.76 -16.18 30.45
C ARG A 540 7.67 -17.20 30.13
N ILE A 541 7.97 -18.15 29.24
CA ILE A 541 7.05 -19.24 28.88
C ILE A 541 7.59 -20.57 29.45
N ILE A 542 8.61 -21.19 28.82
CA ILE A 542 9.27 -22.42 29.29
C ILE A 542 10.78 -22.36 29.00
N LYS A 543 11.55 -23.33 29.50
CA LYS A 543 12.98 -23.44 29.18
C LYS A 543 13.21 -23.63 27.69
N SER A 544 14.25 -22.99 27.14
CA SER A 544 14.55 -22.97 25.70
C SER A 544 15.38 -24.16 25.21
N GLU A 545 15.95 -24.95 26.12
CA GLU A 545 16.79 -26.10 25.79
C GLU A 545 16.00 -27.14 24.96
N ASN A 546 16.46 -27.41 23.73
CA ASN A 546 15.82 -28.31 22.76
C ASN A 546 14.33 -27.98 22.51
N VAL A 547 13.97 -26.69 22.53
CA VAL A 547 12.58 -26.27 22.37
C VAL A 547 12.06 -26.49 20.94
N GLU A 548 10.90 -27.11 20.82
CA GLU A 548 10.15 -27.32 19.58
C GLU A 548 8.73 -26.78 19.74
N LEU A 549 8.22 -26.10 18.71
CA LEU A 549 6.84 -25.68 18.61
C LEU A 549 6.10 -26.71 17.76
N LEU A 550 5.21 -27.47 18.40
CA LEU A 550 4.56 -28.63 17.82
C LEU A 550 3.22 -28.29 17.17
N ALA A 551 2.52 -27.28 17.68
CA ALA A 551 1.27 -26.78 17.12
C ALA A 551 0.92 -25.39 17.68
N VAL A 552 0.22 -24.59 16.89
CA VAL A 552 -0.49 -23.39 17.34
C VAL A 552 -2.00 -23.63 17.23
N TYR A 553 -2.74 -23.27 18.27
CA TYR A 553 -4.19 -23.39 18.31
C TYR A 553 -4.85 -22.04 18.10
N GLU A 554 -5.95 -22.05 17.35
CA GLU A 554 -6.80 -20.90 17.10
C GLU A 554 -7.56 -20.50 18.38
N GLY A 555 -7.16 -19.37 18.97
CA GLY A 555 -8.05 -18.56 19.79
C GLY A 555 -8.97 -17.72 18.91
N SER A 556 -10.19 -17.41 19.36
CA SER A 556 -11.20 -16.63 18.64
C SER A 556 -10.60 -15.45 17.87
N TRP A 557 -10.63 -15.49 16.53
CA TRP A 557 -10.00 -14.47 15.68
C TRP A 557 -10.68 -13.10 15.81
N PRO A 558 -9.90 -12.00 15.91
CA PRO A 558 -10.33 -10.62 15.83
C PRO A 558 -10.11 -10.06 14.42
N MET A 559 -10.84 -10.54 13.41
CA MET A 559 -10.98 -9.76 12.17
C MET A 559 -12.40 -9.23 12.10
N CYS A 560 -12.50 -7.91 12.25
CA CYS A 560 -13.71 -7.08 12.39
C CYS A 560 -14.40 -7.16 13.76
N GLY A 561 -13.78 -6.58 14.79
CA GLY A 561 -14.44 -6.38 16.07
C GLY A 561 -13.70 -5.39 16.95
N VAL A 562 -14.10 -4.12 16.89
CA VAL A 562 -13.90 -3.19 18.00
C VAL A 562 -14.53 -3.82 19.23
N GLY A 563 -13.73 -4.26 20.20
CA GLY A 563 -14.20 -4.65 21.54
C GLY A 563 -14.13 -6.13 21.96
N ASN A 564 -12.97 -6.80 21.87
CA ASN A 564 -12.73 -8.04 22.64
C ASN A 564 -11.42 -7.95 23.47
N PRO A 565 -11.43 -8.01 24.82
CA PRO A 565 -10.27 -7.66 25.64
C PRO A 565 -9.21 -8.76 25.84
N VAL A 566 -9.44 -10.00 25.38
CA VAL A 566 -8.52 -11.13 25.63
C VAL A 566 -8.53 -12.13 24.47
N SER A 567 -7.76 -11.87 23.40
CA SER A 567 -7.45 -12.90 22.41
C SER A 567 -6.31 -13.78 22.94
N SER A 568 -6.62 -14.85 23.68
CA SER A 568 -5.61 -15.82 24.11
C SER A 568 -5.34 -16.84 23.00
N THR A 569 -4.08 -17.15 22.73
CA THR A 569 -3.65 -18.18 21.76
C THR A 569 -2.92 -19.29 22.52
N ALA A 570 -3.24 -20.55 22.23
CA ALA A 570 -2.60 -21.69 22.86
C ALA A 570 -1.51 -22.30 21.96
N TYR A 571 -0.40 -22.69 22.58
CA TYR A 571 0.78 -23.23 21.92
C TYR A 571 1.16 -24.56 22.56
N LEU A 572 1.31 -25.59 21.72
CA LEU A 572 1.87 -26.87 22.14
C LEU A 572 3.38 -26.85 21.91
N LEU A 573 4.13 -26.93 22.99
CA LEU A 573 5.59 -26.87 23.00
C LEU A 573 6.17 -28.17 23.56
N LYS A 574 7.43 -28.43 23.21
CA LYS A 574 8.23 -29.50 23.81
C LYS A 574 9.64 -28.96 24.06
N ASN A 575 10.27 -29.38 25.14
CA ASN A 575 11.67 -29.09 25.45
C ASN A 575 12.32 -30.31 26.13
N SER A 576 13.54 -30.17 26.65
CA SER A 576 14.22 -31.25 27.41
C SER A 576 13.43 -31.77 28.63
N GLU A 577 12.48 -31.00 29.18
CA GLU A 577 11.69 -31.37 30.36
C GLU A 577 10.37 -32.07 30.03
N GLY A 578 9.92 -32.05 28.77
CA GLY A 578 8.71 -32.72 28.32
C GLY A 578 7.82 -31.84 27.46
N TYR A 579 6.51 -32.08 27.53
CA TYR A 579 5.50 -31.39 26.73
C TYR A 579 4.79 -30.33 27.56
N TRP A 580 4.47 -29.20 26.92
CA TRP A 580 3.88 -28.06 27.58
C TRP A 580 2.74 -27.49 26.74
N LEU A 581 1.66 -27.13 27.40
CA LEU A 581 0.61 -26.29 26.82
C LEU A 581 0.77 -24.90 27.43
N ALA A 582 0.90 -23.88 26.56
CA ALA A 582 1.02 -22.49 26.98
C ALA A 582 -0.13 -21.67 26.39
N LEU A 583 -0.94 -21.04 27.24
CA LEU A 583 -1.99 -20.10 26.85
C LEU A 583 -1.48 -18.67 27.04
N ILE A 584 -1.34 -17.94 25.94
CA ILE A 584 -0.70 -16.63 25.92
C ILE A 584 -1.73 -15.56 25.57
N SER A 585 -1.81 -14.52 26.40
CA SER A 585 -2.60 -13.31 26.15
C SER A 585 -1.74 -12.06 26.27
N ASN A 586 -2.33 -10.87 26.10
CA ASN A 586 -1.66 -9.60 26.39
C ASN A 586 -1.43 -9.35 27.89
N LYS A 587 -2.02 -10.16 28.77
CA LYS A 587 -2.01 -9.95 30.23
C LYS A 587 -1.28 -11.05 31.00
N SER A 588 -1.24 -12.27 30.48
CA SER A 588 -0.69 -13.44 31.16
C SER A 588 -0.08 -14.45 30.20
N VAL A 589 0.82 -15.27 30.74
CA VAL A 589 1.26 -16.52 30.17
C VAL A 589 0.95 -17.61 31.19
N ASP A 590 0.00 -18.46 30.86
CA ASP A 590 -0.42 -19.60 31.67
C ASP A 590 0.17 -20.87 31.06
N VAL A 591 0.81 -21.73 31.85
CA VAL A 591 1.45 -22.96 31.36
C VAL A 591 1.03 -24.17 32.17
N ASN A 592 0.96 -25.32 31.50
CA ASN A 592 0.79 -26.62 32.13
C ASN A 592 1.70 -27.65 31.47
N GLN A 593 2.33 -28.50 32.29
CA GLN A 593 3.13 -29.61 31.79
C GLN A 593 2.23 -30.80 31.49
N ILE A 594 2.28 -31.31 30.27
CA ILE A 594 1.47 -32.44 29.82
C ILE A 594 2.32 -33.71 29.92
N LYS A 595 1.77 -34.75 30.56
CA LYS A 595 2.45 -36.05 30.66
C LYS A 595 2.61 -36.66 29.28
N ALA A 596 3.79 -37.19 28.97
CA ALA A 596 4.03 -37.90 27.70
C ALA A 596 3.14 -39.15 27.51
N THR A 597 2.56 -39.66 28.61
CA THR A 597 1.60 -40.77 28.62
C THR A 597 0.15 -40.33 28.37
N ASP A 598 -0.12 -39.03 28.24
CA ASP A 598 -1.46 -38.51 27.97
C ASP A 598 -2.01 -39.11 26.65
N PRO A 599 -3.16 -39.81 26.68
CA PRO A 599 -3.69 -40.48 25.50
C PRO A 599 -4.04 -39.52 24.35
N ALA A 600 -4.54 -38.33 24.67
CA ALA A 600 -4.93 -37.33 23.68
C ALA A 600 -3.68 -36.75 23.00
N LEU A 601 -2.63 -36.45 23.77
CA LEU A 601 -1.34 -36.00 23.24
C LEU A 601 -0.70 -37.06 22.34
N LYS A 602 -0.64 -38.32 22.79
CA LYS A 602 -0.09 -39.43 21.99
C LYS A 602 -0.80 -39.57 20.65
N LYS A 603 -2.14 -39.56 20.68
CA LYS A 603 -2.97 -39.65 19.48
C LYS A 603 -2.76 -38.47 18.54
N PHE A 604 -2.67 -37.25 19.07
CA PHE A 604 -2.42 -36.04 18.28
C PHE A 604 -1.03 -36.05 17.61
N LEU A 605 -0.01 -36.51 18.32
CA LEU A 605 1.36 -36.57 17.80
C LEU A 605 1.62 -37.83 16.95
N GLY A 606 0.70 -38.79 16.93
CA GLY A 606 0.88 -40.07 16.23
C GLY A 606 1.94 -40.97 16.87
N ILE A 607 2.15 -40.84 18.18
CA ILE A 607 3.09 -41.67 18.94
C ILE A 607 2.37 -42.99 19.27
N LYS A 608 2.97 -44.12 18.85
CA LYS A 608 2.46 -45.46 19.13
C LYS A 608 2.64 -45.86 20.59
#